data_AF-E8LB99-F1
#
_entry.id   AF-E8LB99-F1
#
_cell.length_a   1.000
_cell.length_b   1.000
_cell.length_c   1.000
_cell.angle_alpha   90.00
_cell.angle_beta   90.00
_cell.angle_gamma   90.00
#
_symmetry.space_group_name_H-M   'P 1'
#
loop_
_entity.id
_entity.type
_entity.pdbx_description
1 polymer ?
#
loop_
_entity_poly.entity_id
_entity_poly.type
_entity_poly.pdbx_seq_one_letter_code
_entity_poly.pdbx_strand_id
1 'polypeptide(L)'
;MKFDDFDKRMRVYEQSIDQYIVPGMYIVARLDGRSFTKLTREICKFEALFDTRFRNLMVDTTKHIMNCGFKVLYGYTESDEISLLFSPDNSAFANKVRKINTILAGEASGYFSLALGKAVCFDCRVVPLPNIELVKDYFLWRQEDANRNALNSWYYWTLRKEGLSKK
;
A
#
# COMPACT_ATOMS: atom_id res chain seq x y z
N MET A 1 -32.70 -30.85 3.09
CA MET A 1 -31.70 -30.20 3.96
C MET A 1 -31.67 -28.73 3.57
N LYS A 2 -31.99 -27.79 4.48
CA LYS A 2 -32.28 -26.40 4.12
C LYS A 2 -30.97 -25.60 4.05
N PHE A 3 -30.80 -24.80 2.99
CA PHE A 3 -29.64 -23.94 2.77
C PHE A 3 -29.26 -23.12 4.01
N ASP A 4 -30.26 -22.62 4.73
CA ASP A 4 -30.08 -21.81 5.95
C ASP A 4 -29.31 -22.55 7.06
N ASP A 5 -29.47 -23.87 7.16
CA ASP A 5 -28.74 -24.68 8.14
C ASP A 5 -27.25 -24.78 7.77
N PHE A 6 -26.96 -24.90 6.48
CA PHE A 6 -25.58 -24.89 5.97
C PHE A 6 -24.95 -23.51 6.10
N ASP A 7 -25.68 -22.44 5.73
CA ASP A 7 -25.20 -21.07 5.80
C ASP A 7 -24.81 -20.70 7.24
N LYS A 8 -25.69 -20.97 8.23
CA LYS A 8 -25.38 -20.76 9.65
C LYS A 8 -24.17 -21.56 10.12
N ARG A 9 -24.07 -22.83 9.75
CA ARG A 9 -22.95 -23.69 10.15
C ARG A 9 -21.63 -23.23 9.55
N MET A 10 -21.61 -22.86 8.26
CA MET A 10 -20.38 -22.49 7.56
C MET A 10 -19.90 -21.07 7.90
N ARG A 11 -20.80 -20.11 8.13
CA ARG A 11 -20.43 -18.72 8.46
C ARG A 11 -19.55 -18.60 9.71
N VAL A 12 -19.76 -19.45 10.71
CA VAL A 12 -18.93 -19.45 11.93
C VAL A 12 -17.46 -19.69 11.58
N TYR A 13 -17.17 -20.62 10.66
CA TYR A 13 -15.81 -20.90 10.23
C TYR A 13 -15.22 -19.76 9.40
N GLU A 14 -15.99 -19.17 8.48
CA GLU A 14 -15.55 -18.02 7.66
C GLU A 14 -15.19 -16.81 8.54
N GLN A 15 -15.98 -16.55 9.58
CA GLN A 15 -15.83 -15.38 10.46
C GLN A 15 -14.87 -15.63 11.63
N SER A 16 -14.46 -16.87 11.88
CA SER A 16 -13.63 -17.25 13.04
C SER A 16 -12.27 -16.52 13.11
N ILE A 17 -11.81 -16.00 11.97
CA ILE A 17 -10.54 -15.28 11.83
C ILE A 17 -10.73 -13.79 11.47
N ASP A 18 -11.96 -13.30 11.41
CA ASP A 18 -12.20 -11.88 11.10
C ASP A 18 -11.64 -11.02 12.25
N GLN A 19 -10.67 -10.18 11.94
CA GLN A 19 -10.11 -9.16 12.84
C GLN A 19 -10.74 -7.81 12.55
N TYR A 20 -10.97 -7.04 13.62
CA TYR A 20 -11.61 -5.72 13.58
C TYR A 20 -10.73 -4.71 14.29
N ILE A 21 -10.65 -3.49 13.75
CA ILE A 21 -10.06 -2.37 14.49
C ILE A 21 -11.12 -1.75 15.38
N VAL A 22 -10.78 -1.57 16.66
CA VAL A 22 -11.70 -1.00 17.64
C VAL A 22 -12.03 0.46 17.32
N PRO A 23 -13.26 0.93 17.62
CA PRO A 23 -13.64 2.33 17.44
C PRO A 23 -12.71 3.30 18.18
N GLY A 24 -12.54 4.50 17.64
CA GLY A 24 -11.70 5.56 18.23
C GLY A 24 -10.21 5.47 17.88
N MET A 25 -9.77 4.45 17.16
CA MET A 25 -8.42 4.38 16.60
C MET A 25 -8.33 5.06 15.24
N TYR A 26 -7.19 5.70 14.97
CA TYR A 26 -6.79 6.04 13.61
C TYR A 26 -6.35 4.76 12.89
N ILE A 27 -6.59 4.72 11.58
CA ILE A 27 -6.28 3.56 10.74
C ILE A 27 -5.40 4.05 9.61
N VAL A 28 -4.21 3.46 9.49
CA VAL A 28 -3.37 3.59 8.30
C VAL A 28 -3.35 2.26 7.57
N ALA A 29 -3.65 2.25 6.27
CA ALA A 29 -3.42 1.11 5.41
C ALA A 29 -2.14 1.32 4.61
N ARG A 30 -1.17 0.41 4.75
CA ARG A 30 0.07 0.43 3.96
C ARG A 30 0.05 -0.69 2.92
N LEU A 31 0.32 -0.31 1.67
CA LEU A 31 0.48 -1.20 0.54
C LEU A 31 1.94 -1.21 0.09
N ASP A 32 2.40 -2.36 -0.37
CA ASP A 32 3.77 -2.57 -0.86
C ASP A 32 3.75 -3.41 -2.14
N GLY A 33 4.53 -2.99 -3.13
CA GLY A 33 4.64 -3.66 -4.42
C GLY A 33 5.39 -4.99 -4.34
N ARG A 34 4.69 -6.11 -4.55
CA ARG A 34 5.31 -7.44 -4.51
C ARG A 34 6.31 -7.63 -5.66
N SER A 35 7.58 -7.78 -5.32
CA SER A 35 8.69 -8.06 -6.26
C SER A 35 8.93 -6.93 -7.28
N PHE A 36 8.68 -5.68 -6.89
CA PHE A 36 8.82 -4.54 -7.78
C PHE A 36 10.27 -4.27 -8.22
N THR A 37 11.28 -4.66 -7.44
CA THR A 37 12.68 -4.61 -7.88
C THR A 37 12.89 -5.35 -9.21
N LYS A 38 12.24 -6.51 -9.40
CA LYS A 38 12.29 -7.27 -10.65
C LYS A 38 11.47 -6.57 -11.75
N LEU A 39 10.28 -6.10 -11.40
CA LEU A 39 9.38 -5.40 -12.32
C LEU A 39 10.04 -4.15 -12.93
N THR A 40 10.64 -3.32 -12.09
CA THR A 40 11.21 -2.03 -12.49
C THR A 40 12.50 -2.20 -13.27
N ARG A 41 13.42 -3.07 -12.79
CA ARG A 41 14.77 -3.22 -13.38
C ARG A 41 14.82 -4.15 -14.58
N GLU A 42 14.17 -5.31 -14.51
CA GLU A 42 14.32 -6.36 -15.52
C GLU A 42 13.21 -6.27 -16.58
N ILE A 43 11.97 -6.03 -16.15
CA ILE A 43 10.79 -6.17 -16.99
C ILE A 43 10.42 -4.86 -17.70
N CYS A 44 10.42 -3.75 -16.98
CA CYS A 44 10.04 -2.44 -17.52
C CYS A 44 11.26 -1.59 -17.90
N LYS A 45 12.44 -1.94 -17.36
CA LYS A 45 13.70 -1.20 -17.57
C LYS A 45 13.52 0.30 -17.35
N PHE A 46 12.86 0.65 -16.25
CA PHE A 46 12.70 2.04 -15.84
C PHE A 46 14.08 2.67 -15.60
N GLU A 47 14.16 3.99 -15.76
CA GLU A 47 15.39 4.73 -15.54
C GLU A 47 15.85 4.55 -14.09
N ALA A 48 17.12 4.15 -13.93
CA ALA A 48 17.70 3.98 -12.61
C ALA A 48 17.81 5.35 -11.91
N LEU A 49 17.53 5.34 -10.60
CA LEU A 49 17.29 6.46 -9.67
C LEU A 49 15.82 6.82 -9.49
N PHE A 50 15.24 7.62 -10.38
CA PHE A 50 13.90 8.18 -10.18
C PHE A 50 13.16 8.28 -11.52
N ASP A 51 12.50 7.20 -11.94
CA ASP A 51 11.70 7.21 -13.16
C ASP A 51 10.36 7.92 -12.92
N THR A 52 10.15 9.03 -13.64
CA THR A 52 8.96 9.87 -13.49
C THR A 52 7.68 9.16 -13.92
N ARG A 53 7.75 8.20 -14.86
CA ARG A 53 6.58 7.44 -15.32
C ARG A 53 6.13 6.49 -14.21
N PHE A 54 7.06 5.79 -13.59
CA PHE A 54 6.77 4.92 -12.44
C PHE A 54 6.22 5.72 -11.26
N ARG A 55 6.85 6.86 -10.93
CA ARG A 55 6.34 7.79 -9.90
C ARG A 55 4.90 8.21 -10.20
N ASN A 56 4.61 8.62 -11.42
CA ASN A 56 3.27 9.06 -11.80
C ASN A 56 2.25 7.90 -11.69
N LEU A 57 2.62 6.67 -12.10
CA LEU A 57 1.78 5.48 -11.91
C LEU A 57 1.45 5.24 -10.43
N MET A 58 2.42 5.36 -9.53
CA MET A 58 2.20 5.22 -8.08
C MET A 58 1.30 6.33 -7.53
N VAL A 59 1.50 7.58 -7.95
CA VAL A 59 0.65 8.72 -7.56
C VAL A 59 -0.78 8.53 -8.04
N ASP A 60 -0.98 8.13 -9.29
CA ASP A 60 -2.32 7.97 -9.85
C ASP A 60 -3.03 6.73 -9.27
N THR A 61 -2.30 5.66 -9.00
CA THR A 61 -2.81 4.50 -8.23
C THR A 61 -3.22 4.92 -6.82
N THR A 62 -2.43 5.76 -6.15
CA THR A 62 -2.75 6.31 -4.83
C THR A 62 -4.06 7.12 -4.89
N LYS A 63 -4.20 8.02 -5.86
CA LYS A 63 -5.44 8.81 -6.04
C LYS A 63 -6.65 7.91 -6.29
N HIS A 64 -6.50 6.85 -7.09
CA HIS A 64 -7.57 5.88 -7.34
C HIS A 64 -8.05 5.22 -6.04
N ILE A 65 -7.14 4.65 -5.26
CA ILE A 65 -7.50 3.94 -4.03
C ILE A 65 -7.95 4.87 -2.88
N MET A 66 -7.61 6.16 -2.94
CA MET A 66 -8.23 7.16 -2.06
C MET A 66 -9.72 7.37 -2.34
N ASN A 67 -10.21 6.97 -3.53
CA ASN A 67 -11.58 7.17 -3.98
C ASN A 67 -12.35 5.84 -4.22
N CYS A 68 -11.85 4.69 -3.75
CA CYS A 68 -12.46 3.38 -3.99
C CYS A 68 -13.49 2.96 -2.90
N GLY A 69 -14.13 3.92 -2.25
CA GLY A 69 -15.20 3.69 -1.26
C GLY A 69 -14.76 3.72 0.21
N PHE A 70 -13.46 3.91 0.49
CA PHE A 70 -12.98 4.25 1.82
C PHE A 70 -12.90 5.77 1.98
N LYS A 71 -13.19 6.28 3.18
CA LYS A 71 -13.00 7.71 3.47
C LYS A 71 -11.55 7.96 3.87
N VAL A 72 -10.72 8.33 2.90
CA VAL A 72 -9.29 8.59 3.10
C VAL A 72 -9.04 10.09 3.26
N LEU A 73 -8.29 10.49 4.29
CA LEU A 73 -7.90 11.89 4.54
C LEU A 73 -6.58 12.26 3.89
N TYR A 74 -5.64 11.32 3.85
CA TYR A 74 -4.28 11.57 3.38
C TYR A 74 -3.67 10.33 2.75
N GLY A 75 -3.01 10.50 1.61
CA GLY A 75 -2.26 9.46 0.92
C GLY A 75 -0.80 9.89 0.77
N TYR A 76 0.12 9.02 1.14
CA TYR A 76 1.56 9.19 0.98
C TYR A 76 2.11 8.04 0.15
N THR A 77 2.96 8.31 -0.83
CA THR A 77 3.62 7.25 -1.62
C THR A 77 5.08 7.56 -1.82
N GLU A 78 5.90 6.52 -1.74
CA GLU A 78 7.33 6.54 -1.99
C GLU A 78 7.73 5.19 -2.58
N SER A 79 8.63 5.19 -3.58
CA SER A 79 9.03 3.98 -4.27
C SER A 79 7.79 3.19 -4.72
N ASP A 80 7.66 1.96 -4.27
CA ASP A 80 6.59 1.00 -4.48
C ASP A 80 5.64 0.87 -3.27
N GLU A 81 5.79 1.73 -2.26
CA GLU A 81 4.90 1.80 -1.09
C GLU A 81 3.83 2.89 -1.24
N ILE A 82 2.65 2.62 -0.69
CA ILE A 82 1.56 3.60 -0.50
C ILE A 82 1.03 3.49 0.93
N SER A 83 0.85 4.60 1.63
CA SER A 83 0.22 4.68 2.95
C SER A 83 -1.00 5.59 2.91
N LEU A 84 -2.16 5.07 3.35
CA LEU A 84 -3.43 5.80 3.37
C LEU A 84 -3.91 5.98 4.80
N LEU A 85 -4.08 7.23 5.24
CA LEU A 85 -4.72 7.56 6.51
C LEU A 85 -6.23 7.66 6.30
N PHE A 86 -6.98 6.79 6.98
CA PHE A 86 -8.43 6.84 6.96
C PHE A 86 -8.96 7.92 7.90
N SER A 87 -10.11 8.45 7.57
CA SER A 87 -10.84 9.36 8.44
C SER A 87 -11.36 8.62 9.68
N PRO A 88 -11.32 9.23 10.88
CA PRO A 88 -11.90 8.62 12.09
C PRO A 88 -13.39 8.26 11.97
N ASP A 89 -14.12 8.92 11.06
CA ASP A 89 -15.52 8.63 10.76
C ASP A 89 -15.71 7.62 9.60
N ASN A 90 -14.65 6.96 9.14
CA ASN A 90 -14.75 5.87 8.19
C ASN A 90 -15.52 4.70 8.81
N SER A 91 -16.70 4.41 8.25
CA SER A 91 -17.54 3.27 8.60
C SER A 91 -17.51 2.16 7.55
N ALA A 92 -16.72 2.33 6.49
CA ALA A 92 -16.63 1.38 5.38
C ALA A 92 -16.23 -0.02 5.89
N PHE A 93 -17.04 -1.02 5.50
CA PHE A 93 -16.84 -2.43 5.83
C PHE A 93 -16.65 -2.74 7.33
N ALA A 94 -17.20 -1.90 8.21
CA ALA A 94 -17.13 -2.05 9.67
C ALA A 94 -15.69 -2.22 10.21
N ASN A 95 -14.71 -1.58 9.56
CA ASN A 95 -13.28 -1.67 9.91
C ASN A 95 -12.74 -3.12 10.00
N LYS A 96 -13.32 -4.04 9.22
CA LYS A 96 -12.80 -5.40 9.06
C LYS A 96 -11.45 -5.36 8.36
N VAL A 97 -10.39 -5.79 9.06
CA VAL A 97 -9.01 -5.79 8.56
C VAL A 97 -8.90 -6.53 7.22
N ARG A 98 -9.55 -7.70 7.12
CA ARG A 98 -9.59 -8.50 5.88
C ARG A 98 -10.17 -7.72 4.69
N LYS A 99 -11.25 -6.98 4.89
CA LYS A 99 -11.90 -6.19 3.82
C LYS A 99 -11.02 -5.03 3.39
N ILE A 100 -10.44 -4.30 4.35
CA ILE A 100 -9.50 -3.21 4.06
C ILE A 100 -8.33 -3.74 3.23
N ASN A 101 -7.64 -4.79 3.71
CA ASN A 101 -6.46 -5.32 3.03
C ASN A 101 -6.78 -5.85 1.63
N THR A 102 -7.82 -6.67 1.50
CA THR A 102 -8.11 -7.33 0.22
C THR A 102 -8.65 -6.35 -0.83
N ILE A 103 -9.49 -5.40 -0.44
CA ILE A 103 -10.04 -4.41 -1.38
C ILE A 103 -8.94 -3.44 -1.82
N LEU A 104 -8.18 -2.86 -0.89
CA LEU A 104 -7.12 -1.92 -1.26
C LEU A 104 -6.02 -2.58 -2.11
N ALA A 105 -5.56 -3.78 -1.73
CA ALA A 105 -4.57 -4.52 -2.51
C ALA A 105 -5.11 -4.88 -3.90
N GLY A 106 -6.38 -5.30 -4.00
CA GLY A 106 -7.04 -5.63 -5.26
C GLY A 106 -7.19 -4.42 -6.18
N GLU A 107 -7.69 -3.31 -5.67
CA GLU A 107 -7.88 -2.05 -6.40
C GLU A 107 -6.55 -1.48 -6.88
N ALA A 108 -5.53 -1.43 -6.01
CA ALA A 108 -4.20 -0.94 -6.38
C ALA A 108 -3.57 -1.84 -7.46
N SER A 109 -3.63 -3.16 -7.27
CA SER A 109 -3.08 -4.13 -8.24
C SER A 109 -3.79 -4.02 -9.59
N GLY A 110 -5.13 -3.94 -9.59
CA GLY A 110 -5.93 -3.83 -10.80
C GLY A 110 -5.64 -2.55 -11.56
N TYR A 111 -5.75 -1.40 -10.89
CA TYR A 111 -5.52 -0.10 -11.50
C TYR A 111 -4.09 0.03 -12.06
N PHE A 112 -3.09 -0.31 -11.24
CA PHE A 112 -1.68 -0.23 -11.64
C PHE A 112 -1.40 -1.17 -12.81
N SER A 113 -1.95 -2.39 -12.80
CA SER A 113 -1.74 -3.36 -13.87
C SER A 113 -2.29 -2.89 -15.20
N LEU A 114 -3.50 -2.30 -15.18
CA LEU A 114 -4.15 -1.75 -16.38
C LEU A 114 -3.36 -0.56 -16.92
N ALA A 115 -2.92 0.35 -16.06
CA ALA A 115 -2.15 1.52 -16.45
C ALA A 115 -0.75 1.17 -16.99
N LEU A 116 -0.09 0.16 -16.41
CA LEU A 116 1.22 -0.32 -16.86
C LEU A 116 1.13 -1.25 -18.08
N GLY A 117 -0.01 -1.94 -18.27
CA GLY A 117 -0.17 -3.00 -19.26
C GLY A 117 0.51 -4.33 -18.87
N LYS A 118 0.82 -4.52 -17.58
CA LYS A 118 1.46 -5.73 -17.05
C LYS A 118 0.83 -6.10 -15.71
N ALA A 119 0.68 -7.39 -15.45
CA ALA A 119 0.17 -7.87 -14.17
C ALA A 119 1.12 -7.49 -13.04
N VAL A 120 0.57 -6.86 -12.00
CA VAL A 120 1.23 -6.37 -10.82
C VAL A 120 0.42 -6.78 -9.59
N CYS A 121 1.10 -6.95 -8.45
CA CYS A 121 0.47 -7.30 -7.19
C CYS A 121 0.99 -6.40 -6.08
N PHE A 122 0.07 -5.84 -5.31
CA PHE A 122 0.35 -5.18 -4.03
C PHE A 122 -0.05 -6.09 -2.88
N ASP A 123 0.72 -6.07 -1.80
CA ASP A 123 0.21 -6.47 -0.49
C ASP A 123 -0.50 -5.28 0.19
N CYS A 124 -1.24 -5.55 1.27
CA CYS A 124 -1.78 -4.50 2.12
C CYS A 124 -1.80 -4.98 3.57
N ARG A 125 -1.46 -4.07 4.49
CA ARG A 125 -1.55 -4.27 5.93
C ARG A 125 -2.17 -3.07 6.61
N VAL A 126 -2.96 -3.31 7.65
CA VAL A 126 -3.56 -2.27 8.49
C VAL A 126 -2.66 -2.00 9.70
N VAL A 127 -2.47 -0.72 10.01
CA VAL A 127 -1.74 -0.21 11.18
C VAL A 127 -2.72 0.63 12.01
N PRO A 128 -3.27 0.09 13.10
CA PRO A 128 -4.08 0.86 14.04
C PRO A 128 -3.18 1.77 14.89
N LEU A 129 -3.53 3.04 15.01
CA LEU A 129 -2.78 4.05 15.75
C LEU A 129 -3.74 4.75 16.76
N PRO A 130 -3.46 4.72 18.06
CA PRO A 130 -4.43 5.13 19.07
C PRO A 130 -4.59 6.65 19.22
N ASN A 131 -3.67 7.46 18.68
CA ASN A 131 -3.76 8.91 18.77
C ASN A 131 -3.06 9.59 17.58
N ILE A 132 -3.31 10.90 17.44
CA ILE A 132 -2.79 11.71 16.33
C ILE A 132 -1.26 11.87 16.35
N GLU A 133 -0.62 11.83 17.51
CA GLU A 133 0.84 11.93 17.59
C GLU A 133 1.50 10.71 16.96
N LEU A 134 0.98 9.50 17.22
CA LEU A 134 1.48 8.29 16.57
C LEU A 134 1.18 8.24 15.07
N VAL A 135 0.12 8.92 14.61
CA VAL A 135 -0.11 9.12 13.17
C VAL A 135 0.99 10.00 12.58
N LYS A 136 1.36 11.11 13.23
CA LYS A 136 2.46 11.97 12.78
C LYS A 136 3.77 11.19 12.77
N ASP A 137 4.09 10.49 13.85
CA ASP A 137 5.32 9.68 13.97
C ASP A 137 5.39 8.62 12.86
N TYR A 138 4.27 7.98 12.54
CA TYR A 138 4.20 7.02 11.44
C TYR A 138 4.58 7.65 10.09
N PHE A 139 3.98 8.79 9.72
CA PHE A 139 4.28 9.42 8.44
C PHE A 139 5.67 10.06 8.41
N LEU A 140 6.15 10.60 9.53
CA LEU A 140 7.55 11.04 9.66
C LEU A 140 8.52 9.87 9.46
N TRP A 141 8.21 8.70 10.03
CA TRP A 141 9.01 7.50 9.83
C TRP A 141 9.03 7.05 8.37
N ARG A 142 7.89 7.09 7.66
CA ARG A 142 7.84 6.80 6.21
C ARG A 142 8.64 7.82 5.40
N GLN A 143 8.58 9.10 5.77
CA GLN A 143 9.36 10.15 5.11
C GLN A 143 10.87 9.99 5.35
N GLU A 144 11.29 9.61 6.56
CA GLU A 144 12.71 9.39 6.85
C GLU A 144 13.26 8.16 6.13
N ASP A 145 12.46 7.09 6.01
CA ASP A 145 12.81 5.92 5.21
C ASP A 145 13.07 6.31 3.75
N ALA A 146 12.15 7.09 3.16
CA ALA A 146 12.26 7.65 1.83
C ALA A 146 13.52 8.48 1.64
N ASN A 147 13.81 9.41 2.56
CA ASN A 147 14.99 10.26 2.52
C ASN A 147 16.28 9.44 2.52
N ARG A 148 16.37 8.47 3.44
CA ARG A 148 17.53 7.58 3.56
C ARG A 148 17.72 6.74 2.29
N ASN A 149 16.64 6.16 1.76
CA ASN A 149 16.68 5.31 0.56
C ASN A 149 17.05 6.12 -0.69
N ALA A 150 16.49 7.33 -0.83
CA ALA A 150 16.79 8.24 -1.93
C ALA A 150 18.26 8.68 -1.91
N LEU A 151 18.80 9.08 -0.76
CA LEU A 151 20.18 9.51 -0.61
C LEU A 151 21.16 8.37 -0.91
N ASN A 152 20.92 7.19 -0.33
CA ASN A 152 21.75 6.00 -0.57
C ASN A 152 21.73 5.59 -2.04
N SER A 153 20.55 5.58 -2.67
CA SER A 153 20.41 5.27 -4.09
C SER A 153 21.11 6.29 -4.96
N TRP A 154 20.96 7.59 -4.65
CA TRP A 154 21.63 8.67 -5.35
C TRP A 154 23.14 8.52 -5.33
N TYR A 155 23.74 8.34 -4.16
CA TYR A 155 25.18 8.14 -4.03
C TYR A 155 25.63 6.89 -4.79
N TYR A 156 24.94 5.76 -4.58
CA TYR A 156 25.25 4.51 -5.25
C TYR A 156 25.29 4.65 -6.78
N TRP A 157 24.23 5.16 -7.40
CA TRP A 157 24.18 5.24 -8.86
C TRP A 157 25.06 6.34 -9.45
N THR A 158 25.32 7.43 -8.72
CA THR A 158 26.27 8.46 -9.13
C THR A 158 27.68 7.88 -9.22
N LEU A 159 28.15 7.19 -8.17
CA LEU A 159 29.47 6.54 -8.21
C LEU A 159 29.57 5.48 -9.31
N ARG A 160 28.49 4.74 -9.58
CA ARG A 160 28.44 3.78 -10.70
C ARG A 160 28.57 4.46 -12.06
N LYS A 161 27.98 5.64 -12.25
CA LYS A 161 28.14 6.45 -13.47
C LYS A 161 29.57 7.00 -13.61
N GLU A 162 30.24 7.24 -12.50
CA GLU A 162 31.66 7.64 -12.45
C GLU A 162 32.65 6.47 -12.63
N GLY A 163 32.14 5.24 -12.84
CA GLY A 163 32.97 4.07 -13.16
C GLY A 163 33.46 3.27 -11.95
N LEU A 164 33.04 3.62 -10.73
CA LEU A 164 33.41 2.88 -9.53
C LEU A 164 32.75 1.49 -9.50
N SER A 165 33.55 0.48 -9.18
CA SER A 165 33.09 -0.90 -9.08
C SER A 165 32.15 -1.10 -7.87
N LYS A 166 31.37 -2.17 -7.83
CA LYS A 166 30.37 -2.43 -6.76
C LYS A 166 31.04 -2.87 -5.43
N LYS A 167 32.36 -3.02 -5.40
CA LYS A 167 33.11 -3.54 -4.26
C LYS A 167 33.38 -2.45 -3.23
#